data_AF-A0A149UMV0-F1
#
_entry.id   AF-A0A149UMV0-F1
#
_cell.length_a   1.000
_cell.length_b   1.000
_cell.length_c   1.000
_cell.angle_alpha   90.00
_cell.angle_beta   90.00
_cell.angle_gamma   90.00
#
_symmetry.space_group_name_H-M   'P 1'
#
loop_
_entity.id
_entity.type
_entity.pdbx_description
1 polymer ?
#
loop_
_entity_poly.entity_id
_entity_poly.type
_entity_poly.pdbx_seq_one_letter_code
_entity_poly.pdbx_strand_id
1 'polypeptide(L)'
;PMGSPERPQYTNTNPSTLAKATVKADGFAENCIETTRSRPSSSSRVAEHQAPPPSAADPLRGFRAKPTFVLHIAPIFRQYCSSDRPAETQIIQAALYACEQLGISRHAWAQGQAVFGDYPNAVVIAAIAARTDAGEVRSPGGLLRAMISRYLSGQLALDRTLYGLAEKLKNGPTVVQ
;
A
#
# COMPACT_ATOMS: atom_id res chain seq x y z
N PRO A 1 -47.79 -32.74 -27.15
CA PRO A 1 -47.14 -34.02 -27.53
C PRO A 1 -45.72 -34.03 -26.95
N MET A 2 -45.42 -35.10 -26.20
CA MET A 2 -44.29 -35.28 -25.28
C MET A 2 -42.91 -35.34 -25.96
N GLY A 3 -41.85 -35.06 -25.18
CA GLY A 3 -40.48 -35.43 -25.53
C GLY A 3 -39.39 -34.90 -24.59
N SER A 4 -39.42 -35.29 -23.31
CA SER A 4 -38.18 -35.47 -22.50
C SER A 4 -37.95 -36.99 -22.40
N PRO A 5 -36.80 -37.56 -21.97
CA PRO A 5 -35.64 -36.97 -21.29
C PRO A 5 -34.27 -37.54 -21.74
N GLU A 6 -33.14 -36.95 -21.35
CA GLU A 6 -31.91 -37.76 -21.21
C GLU A 6 -31.11 -37.39 -19.95
N ARG A 7 -30.46 -38.44 -19.43
CA ARG A 7 -30.21 -38.80 -18.04
C ARG A 7 -28.75 -38.49 -17.66
N PRO A 8 -28.44 -38.11 -16.42
CA PRO A 8 -27.05 -37.98 -15.98
C PRO A 8 -26.42 -39.36 -15.74
N GLN A 9 -25.22 -39.59 -16.28
CA GLN A 9 -24.41 -40.76 -15.97
C GLN A 9 -23.61 -40.51 -14.69
N TYR A 10 -23.83 -41.37 -13.68
CA TYR A 10 -22.94 -41.54 -12.55
C TYR A 10 -21.93 -42.62 -12.88
N THR A 11 -20.64 -42.32 -12.78
CA THR A 11 -19.62 -43.35 -12.51
C THR A 11 -18.70 -42.91 -11.39
N ASN A 12 -18.71 -43.74 -10.37
CA ASN A 12 -17.91 -43.81 -9.18
C ASN A 12 -16.45 -44.17 -9.54
N THR A 13 -15.46 -43.51 -8.95
CA THR A 13 -14.14 -44.13 -8.65
C THR A 13 -13.56 -43.44 -7.43
N ASN A 14 -13.32 -44.26 -6.41
CA ASN A 14 -12.86 -43.95 -5.07
C ASN A 14 -11.34 -43.59 -5.02
N PRO A 15 -10.83 -43.12 -3.86
CA PRO A 15 -9.73 -42.18 -3.76
C PRO A 15 -8.34 -42.83 -3.73
N SER A 16 -7.32 -42.11 -4.19
CA SER A 16 -5.92 -42.48 -4.02
C SER A 16 -5.19 -41.41 -3.21
N THR A 17 -4.89 -41.79 -1.97
CA THR A 17 -3.85 -41.32 -1.07
C THR A 17 -2.60 -40.81 -1.81
N LEU A 18 -2.02 -39.67 -1.40
CA LEU A 18 -0.62 -39.56 -0.94
C LEU A 18 -0.11 -38.09 -0.89
N ALA A 19 0.53 -37.78 0.24
CA ALA A 19 1.58 -36.80 0.49
C ALA A 19 1.32 -35.29 0.30
N LYS A 20 1.20 -34.67 1.47
CA LYS A 20 1.53 -33.29 1.83
C LYS A 20 2.99 -32.97 1.46
N ALA A 21 3.20 -31.97 0.59
CA ALA A 21 4.48 -31.28 0.47
C ALA A 21 4.24 -29.78 0.70
N THR A 22 4.66 -29.31 1.88
CA THR A 22 4.70 -27.89 2.22
C THR A 22 5.87 -27.26 1.47
N VAL A 23 5.59 -26.32 0.56
CA VAL A 23 6.59 -25.37 0.09
C VAL A 23 6.04 -23.96 0.22
N LYS A 24 6.88 -23.14 0.85
CA LYS A 24 6.80 -21.71 1.14
C LYS A 24 6.54 -20.91 -0.13
N ALA A 25 5.59 -19.98 -0.11
CA ALA A 25 5.43 -18.98 -1.17
C ALA A 25 5.93 -17.62 -0.67
N ASP A 26 7.12 -17.25 -1.16
CA ASP A 26 7.58 -15.88 -1.27
C ASP A 26 7.03 -15.28 -2.58
N GLY A 27 6.52 -14.05 -2.51
CA GLY A 27 6.65 -13.07 -3.59
C GLY A 27 5.61 -13.03 -4.70
N PHE A 28 5.02 -11.83 -4.84
CA PHE A 28 4.49 -11.22 -6.06
C PHE A 28 3.24 -11.83 -6.72
N ALA A 29 2.11 -11.14 -6.60
CA ALA A 29 0.95 -11.35 -7.47
C ALA A 29 0.67 -10.06 -8.26
N GLU A 30 1.03 -10.11 -9.53
CA GLU A 30 0.56 -9.21 -10.57
C GLU A 30 -0.70 -9.83 -11.22
N ASN A 31 -1.74 -9.01 -11.29
CA ASN A 31 -3.00 -9.06 -12.02
C ASN A 31 -3.30 -10.27 -12.96
N CYS A 32 -4.52 -10.85 -12.87
CA CYS A 32 -5.42 -11.06 -14.02
C CYS A 32 -6.83 -11.57 -13.64
N ILE A 33 -7.80 -10.73 -13.99
CA ILE A 33 -9.19 -10.93 -14.46
C ILE A 33 -9.96 -12.27 -14.32
N GLU A 34 -11.21 -12.05 -13.91
CA GLU A 34 -12.48 -12.64 -14.36
C GLU A 34 -13.05 -13.99 -13.86
N THR A 35 -14.27 -13.83 -13.32
CA THR A 35 -15.48 -14.62 -13.66
C THR A 35 -15.77 -15.91 -12.87
N THR A 36 -16.67 -15.69 -11.91
CA THR A 36 -17.84 -16.51 -11.55
C THR A 36 -17.77 -17.61 -10.47
N ARG A 37 -18.77 -17.44 -9.59
CA ARG A 37 -19.67 -18.46 -9.01
C ARG A 37 -19.36 -19.02 -7.62
N SER A 38 -20.11 -18.46 -6.67
CA SER A 38 -20.83 -19.17 -5.60
C SER A 38 -20.03 -19.85 -4.49
N ARG A 39 -20.04 -19.17 -3.34
CA ARG A 39 -20.32 -19.66 -1.97
C ARG A 39 -21.31 -20.86 -1.92
N PRO A 40 -21.46 -21.61 -0.80
CA PRO A 40 -20.84 -21.43 0.53
C PRO A 40 -20.37 -22.75 1.21
N SER A 41 -19.63 -22.65 2.32
CA SER A 41 -20.09 -23.17 3.63
C SER A 41 -18.98 -23.15 4.68
N SER A 42 -19.39 -22.74 5.87
CA SER A 42 -18.64 -22.57 7.10
C SER A 42 -17.75 -23.76 7.47
N SER A 43 -16.53 -23.45 7.92
CA SER A 43 -15.97 -24.16 9.06
C SER A 43 -15.16 -23.17 9.89
N SER A 44 -15.68 -22.94 11.09
CA SER A 44 -15.12 -22.11 12.14
C SER A 44 -13.71 -22.57 12.48
N ARG A 45 -12.72 -21.74 12.20
CA ARG A 45 -11.45 -21.74 12.94
C ARG A 45 -11.24 -20.34 13.46
N VAL A 46 -11.49 -20.23 14.76
CA VAL A 46 -11.04 -19.17 15.65
C VAL A 46 -9.63 -18.68 15.26
N ALA A 47 -9.59 -17.52 14.61
CA ALA A 47 -8.38 -16.72 14.48
C ALA A 47 -8.49 -15.63 15.56
N GLU A 48 -8.27 -16.04 16.81
CA GLU A 48 -8.11 -15.10 17.90
C GLU A 48 -6.63 -14.73 18.02
N HIS A 49 -6.39 -13.43 18.20
CA HIS A 49 -5.13 -12.71 18.46
C HIS A 49 -4.37 -12.15 17.26
N GLN A 50 -4.78 -10.94 16.82
CA GLN A 50 -3.78 -9.87 16.72
C GLN A 50 -4.38 -8.49 17.02
N ALA A 51 -4.12 -8.06 18.27
CA ALA A 51 -4.04 -6.72 18.84
C ALA A 51 -5.20 -5.71 18.64
N PRO A 52 -5.50 -4.88 19.66
CA PRO A 52 -6.35 -3.69 19.47
C PRO A 52 -5.80 -2.83 18.32
N PRO A 53 -6.66 -2.07 17.61
CA PRO A 53 -6.22 -1.22 16.51
C PRO A 53 -5.06 -0.34 16.99
N PRO A 54 -3.95 -0.16 16.22
CA PRO A 54 -2.89 0.77 16.57
C PRO A 54 -3.41 2.21 16.38
N SER A 55 -4.38 2.61 17.21
CA SER A 55 -5.00 3.93 17.20
C SER A 55 -4.13 4.98 17.91
N ALA A 56 -2.87 4.65 18.24
CA ALA A 56 -1.95 5.54 18.95
C ALA A 56 -0.45 5.28 18.64
N ALA A 57 -0.12 4.47 17.63
CA ALA A 57 1.28 4.37 17.21
C ALA A 57 1.61 5.62 16.38
N ASP A 58 2.67 6.36 16.69
CA ASP A 58 3.12 7.44 15.81
C ASP A 58 3.56 6.84 14.46
N PRO A 59 2.92 7.16 13.32
CA PRO A 59 3.32 6.64 12.01
C PRO A 59 4.77 6.94 11.65
N LEU A 60 5.29 8.05 12.18
CA LEU A 60 6.67 8.48 11.96
C LEU A 60 7.63 7.86 12.98
N ARG A 61 7.14 7.15 14.01
CA ARG A 61 7.92 6.52 15.09
C ARG A 61 8.99 7.47 15.67
N GLY A 62 8.63 8.73 15.91
CA GLY A 62 9.52 9.77 16.43
C GLY A 62 10.35 10.52 15.38
N PHE A 63 10.27 10.13 14.10
CA PHE A 63 10.94 10.85 13.01
C PHE A 63 10.25 12.20 12.77
N ARG A 64 10.94 13.29 13.13
CA ARG A 64 10.48 14.65 12.84
C ARG A 64 10.75 15.01 11.38
N ALA A 65 9.86 14.60 10.49
CA ALA A 65 9.89 15.01 9.09
C ALA A 65 9.67 16.52 9.00
N LYS A 66 10.73 17.31 8.77
CA LYS A 66 10.61 18.75 8.58
C LYS A 66 9.97 19.04 7.22
N PRO A 67 9.11 20.06 7.08
CA PRO A 67 8.53 20.45 5.79
C PRO A 67 9.56 20.65 4.68
N THR A 68 10.72 21.22 5.02
CA THR A 68 11.84 21.37 4.10
C THR A 68 12.36 20.02 3.60
N PHE A 69 12.54 19.04 4.47
CA PHE A 69 12.95 17.69 4.08
C PHE A 69 11.94 17.05 3.11
N VAL A 70 10.64 17.21 3.39
CA VAL A 70 9.56 16.72 2.53
C VAL A 70 9.66 17.30 1.11
N LEU A 71 9.95 18.60 0.98
CA LEU A 71 10.17 19.24 -0.32
C LEU A 71 11.41 18.73 -1.07
N HIS A 72 12.43 18.26 -0.36
CA HIS A 72 13.64 17.72 -1.01
C HIS A 72 13.40 16.33 -1.56
N ILE A 73 12.67 15.46 -0.84
CA ILE A 73 12.37 14.11 -1.31
C ILE A 73 11.27 14.09 -2.39
N ALA A 74 10.36 15.06 -2.39
CA ALA A 74 9.26 15.15 -3.35
C ALA A 74 9.24 16.52 -4.06
N PRO A 75 10.08 16.71 -5.11
CA PRO A 75 10.16 17.98 -5.83
C PRO A 75 8.83 18.43 -6.43
N ILE A 76 7.93 17.49 -6.76
CA ILE A 76 6.58 17.75 -7.26
C ILE A 76 5.73 18.61 -6.30
N PHE A 77 6.07 18.70 -5.01
CA PHE A 77 5.35 19.56 -4.06
C PHE A 77 5.74 21.04 -4.21
N ARG A 78 6.92 21.34 -4.79
CA ARG A 78 7.43 22.72 -4.93
C ARG A 78 6.48 23.62 -5.71
N GLN A 79 5.83 23.09 -6.75
CA GLN A 79 4.90 23.86 -7.59
C GLN A 79 3.65 24.33 -6.83
N TYR A 80 3.35 23.73 -5.67
CA TYR A 80 2.19 24.05 -4.84
C TYR A 80 2.56 24.83 -3.58
N CYS A 81 3.85 25.08 -3.35
CA CYS A 81 4.33 25.82 -2.19
C CYS A 81 4.78 27.22 -2.61
N SER A 82 4.39 28.24 -1.85
CA SER A 82 4.74 29.64 -2.16
C SER A 82 6.09 30.09 -1.57
N SER A 83 6.74 29.25 -0.77
CA SER A 83 7.99 29.56 -0.05
C SER A 83 8.88 28.32 0.06
N ASP A 84 10.20 28.54 0.17
CA ASP A 84 11.20 27.51 0.45
C ASP A 84 11.09 26.92 1.87
N ARG A 85 10.35 27.58 2.77
CA ARG A 85 10.06 27.09 4.14
C ARG A 85 8.55 27.02 4.36
N PRO A 86 7.84 26.08 3.70
CA PRO A 86 6.40 25.95 3.87
C PRO A 86 6.06 25.46 5.28
N ALA A 87 4.89 25.86 5.77
CA ALA A 87 4.28 25.27 6.95
C ALA A 87 3.74 23.86 6.63
N GLU A 88 3.50 23.05 7.65
CA GLU A 88 2.95 21.70 7.50
C GLU A 88 1.61 21.69 6.73
N THR A 89 0.74 22.68 6.96
CA THR A 89 -0.52 22.84 6.23
C THR A 89 -0.32 23.01 4.72
N GLN A 90 0.72 23.74 4.30
CA GLN A 90 1.04 23.87 2.87
C GLN A 90 1.52 22.54 2.28
N ILE A 91 2.30 21.77 3.04
CA ILE A 91 2.73 20.42 2.63
C ILE A 91 1.52 19.49 2.47
N ILE A 92 0.55 19.53 3.39
CA ILE A 92 -0.67 18.72 3.31
C ILE A 92 -1.45 19.06 2.04
N GLN A 93 -1.64 20.35 1.75
CA GLN A 93 -2.34 20.76 0.52
C GLN A 93 -1.55 20.38 -0.74
N ALA A 94 -0.23 20.60 -0.76
CA ALA A 94 0.63 20.21 -1.86
C ALA A 94 0.58 18.70 -2.14
N ALA A 95 0.58 17.88 -1.09
CA ALA A 95 0.46 16.43 -1.21
C ALA A 95 -0.89 16.00 -1.79
N LEU A 96 -1.98 16.67 -1.41
CA LEU A 96 -3.31 16.42 -1.97
C LEU A 96 -3.35 16.74 -3.47
N TYR A 97 -2.81 17.87 -3.91
CA TYR A 97 -2.72 18.20 -5.34
C TYR A 97 -1.81 17.24 -6.11
N ALA A 98 -0.67 16.84 -5.51
CA ALA A 98 0.25 15.89 -6.11
C ALA A 98 -0.37 14.49 -6.30
N CYS A 99 -1.37 14.11 -5.50
CA CYS A 99 -2.06 12.83 -5.67
C CYS A 99 -2.68 12.68 -7.06
N GLU A 100 -3.23 13.75 -7.62
CA GLU A 100 -3.84 13.73 -8.95
C GLU A 100 -2.79 13.41 -10.03
N GLN A 101 -1.60 14.03 -9.94
CA GLN A 101 -0.50 13.78 -10.85
C GLN A 101 0.09 12.37 -10.69
N LEU A 102 0.10 11.83 -9.47
CA LEU A 102 0.58 10.48 -9.16
C LEU A 102 -0.44 9.38 -9.48
N GLY A 103 -1.65 9.73 -9.94
CA GLY A 103 -2.74 8.77 -10.15
C GLY A 103 -3.28 8.15 -8.87
N ILE A 104 -3.14 8.83 -7.73
CA ILE A 104 -3.68 8.42 -6.44
C ILE A 104 -5.09 8.98 -6.29
N SER A 105 -6.08 8.10 -6.19
CA SER A 105 -7.47 8.51 -6.03
C SER A 105 -7.71 9.26 -4.71
N ARG A 106 -8.65 10.20 -4.72
CA ARG A 106 -9.10 10.96 -3.53
C ARG A 106 -9.59 10.06 -2.39
N HIS A 107 -10.17 8.91 -2.73
CA HIS A 107 -10.58 7.90 -1.76
C HIS A 107 -9.36 7.30 -1.03
N ALA A 108 -8.32 6.91 -1.76
CA ALA A 108 -7.10 6.36 -1.17
C ALA A 108 -6.37 7.40 -0.29
N TRP A 109 -6.36 8.67 -0.70
CA TRP A 109 -5.88 9.77 0.15
C TRP A 109 -6.68 9.86 1.45
N ALA A 110 -8.01 9.89 1.38
CA ALA A 110 -8.87 10.01 2.56
C ALA A 110 -8.69 8.83 3.53
N GLN A 111 -8.51 7.62 3.00
CA GLN A 111 -8.18 6.44 3.81
C GLN A 111 -6.83 6.61 4.52
N GLY A 112 -5.80 7.06 3.82
CA GLY A 112 -4.48 7.33 4.43
C GLY A 112 -4.56 8.43 5.50
N GLN A 113 -5.30 9.50 5.23
CA GLN A 113 -5.49 10.60 6.17
C GLN A 113 -6.20 10.14 7.45
N ALA A 114 -7.22 9.30 7.33
CA ALA A 114 -7.94 8.74 8.47
C ALA A 114 -7.06 7.81 9.33
N VAL A 115 -6.06 7.15 8.73
CA VAL A 115 -5.22 6.16 9.39
C VAL A 115 -3.94 6.77 9.98
N PHE A 116 -3.29 7.68 9.26
CA PHE A 116 -2.01 8.28 9.65
C PHE A 116 -2.16 9.66 10.30
N GLY A 117 -3.27 10.36 10.08
CA GLY A 117 -3.41 11.79 10.34
C GLY A 117 -2.88 12.66 9.20
N ASP A 118 -3.18 13.96 9.25
CA ASP A 118 -3.01 14.86 8.11
C ASP A 118 -1.55 14.99 7.63
N TYR A 119 -0.65 15.40 8.54
CA TYR A 119 0.76 15.62 8.18
C TYR A 119 1.52 14.31 7.90
N PRO A 120 1.40 13.24 8.72
CA PRO A 120 2.07 11.98 8.40
C PRO A 120 1.58 11.35 7.08
N ASN A 121 0.30 11.50 6.73
CA ASN A 121 -0.19 11.06 5.42
C ASN A 121 0.50 11.82 4.27
N ALA A 122 0.67 13.14 4.40
CA ALA A 122 1.42 13.94 3.42
C ALA A 122 2.89 13.48 3.28
N VAL A 123 3.54 13.12 4.39
CA VAL A 123 4.91 12.54 4.38
C VAL A 123 4.94 11.19 3.67
N VAL A 124 3.93 10.34 3.87
CA VAL A 124 3.80 9.07 3.16
C VAL A 124 3.67 9.30 1.64
N ILE A 125 2.84 10.25 1.21
CA ILE A 125 2.72 10.59 -0.22
C ILE A 125 4.05 11.10 -0.77
N ALA A 126 4.79 11.92 -0.02
CA ALA A 126 6.10 12.38 -0.45
C ALA A 126 7.10 11.23 -0.64
N ALA A 127 7.10 10.24 0.28
CA ALA A 127 7.92 9.05 0.13
C ALA A 127 7.51 8.19 -1.08
N ILE A 128 6.21 8.09 -1.37
CA ILE A 128 5.71 7.42 -2.57
C ILE A 128 6.14 8.17 -3.83
N ALA A 129 6.02 9.49 -3.85
CA ALA A 129 6.45 10.33 -4.96
C ALA A 129 7.95 10.16 -5.25
N ALA A 130 8.80 10.22 -4.22
CA ALA A 130 10.24 10.01 -4.34
C ALA A 130 10.59 8.65 -4.98
N ARG A 131 9.90 7.59 -4.58
CA ARG A 131 10.11 6.24 -5.12
C ARG A 131 9.51 6.07 -6.52
N THR A 132 8.45 6.79 -6.83
CA THR A 132 7.86 6.80 -8.18
C THR A 132 8.79 7.51 -9.16
N ASP A 133 9.36 8.64 -8.77
CA ASP A 133 10.36 9.40 -9.56
C ASP A 133 11.62 8.56 -9.82
N ALA A 134 12.06 7.78 -8.82
CA ALA A 134 13.15 6.82 -8.97
C ALA A 134 12.80 5.57 -9.82
N GLY A 135 11.57 5.45 -10.34
CA GLY A 135 11.12 4.29 -11.12
C GLY A 135 10.89 3.01 -10.30
N GLU A 136 10.93 3.08 -8.97
CA GLU A 136 10.75 1.91 -8.08
C GLU A 136 9.28 1.52 -7.88
N VAL A 137 8.32 2.36 -8.32
CA VAL A 137 6.89 2.19 -8.05
C VAL A 137 6.07 2.28 -9.32
N ARG A 138 5.47 1.15 -9.70
CA ARG A 138 4.57 1.06 -10.87
C ARG A 138 3.16 1.58 -10.60
N SER A 139 2.68 1.48 -9.36
CA SER A 139 1.35 1.94 -8.94
C SER A 139 1.40 2.69 -7.61
N PRO A 140 1.46 4.03 -7.64
CA PRO A 140 1.53 4.86 -6.42
C PRO A 140 0.33 4.63 -5.50
N GLY A 141 -0.89 4.57 -6.05
CA GLY A 141 -2.10 4.32 -5.28
C GLY A 141 -2.20 2.92 -4.70
N GLY A 142 -1.59 1.92 -5.34
CA GLY A 142 -1.47 0.56 -4.80
C GLY A 142 -0.49 0.51 -3.63
N LEU A 143 0.65 1.19 -3.75
CA LEU A 143 1.63 1.30 -2.69
C LEU A 143 1.06 2.00 -1.45
N LEU A 144 0.30 3.09 -1.63
CA LEU A 144 -0.37 3.77 -0.51
C LEU A 144 -1.26 2.81 0.29
N ARG A 145 -2.10 2.04 -0.40
CA ARG A 145 -2.96 1.02 0.23
C ARG A 145 -2.15 -0.04 0.96
N ALA A 146 -1.06 -0.52 0.37
CA ALA A 146 -0.15 -1.46 1.03
C ALA A 146 0.49 -0.87 2.29
N MET A 147 0.88 0.42 2.27
CA MET A 147 1.41 1.12 3.44
C MET A 147 0.36 1.27 4.55
N ILE A 148 -0.90 1.60 4.19
CA ILE A 148 -2.03 1.66 5.12
C ILE A 148 -2.24 0.30 5.79
N SER A 149 -2.37 -0.78 5.02
CA SER A 149 -2.54 -2.14 5.57
C SER A 149 -1.39 -2.54 6.47
N ARG A 150 -0.16 -2.20 6.08
CA ARG A 150 1.04 -2.52 6.87
C ARG A 150 1.05 -1.76 8.20
N TYR A 151 0.61 -0.50 8.22
CA TYR A 151 0.52 0.28 9.44
C TYR A 151 -0.56 -0.25 10.40
N LEU A 152 -1.72 -0.60 9.86
CA LEU A 152 -2.79 -1.24 10.64
C LEU A 152 -2.34 -2.56 11.27
N SER A 153 -1.45 -3.31 10.59
CA SER A 153 -0.82 -4.52 11.15
C SER A 153 0.37 -4.27 12.08
N GLY A 154 0.74 -3.01 12.33
CA GLY A 154 1.91 -2.63 13.15
C GLY A 154 3.27 -2.88 12.48
N GLN A 155 3.29 -3.26 11.20
CA GLN A 155 4.50 -3.63 10.46
C GLN A 155 5.11 -2.48 9.66
N LEU A 156 4.49 -1.29 9.63
CA LEU A 156 5.00 -0.18 8.83
C LEU A 156 6.23 0.42 9.51
N ALA A 157 7.38 0.30 8.84
CA ALA A 157 8.64 0.93 9.21
C ALA A 157 8.87 2.16 8.31
N LEU A 158 8.07 3.20 8.52
CA LEU A 158 8.16 4.44 7.75
C LEU A 158 9.47 5.18 8.05
N ASP A 159 9.92 5.16 9.30
CA ASP A 159 11.19 5.70 9.76
C ASP A 159 12.36 5.22 8.88
N ARG A 160 12.49 3.90 8.65
CA ARG A 160 13.53 3.32 7.79
C ARG A 160 13.46 3.82 6.35
N THR A 161 12.24 4.00 5.84
CA THR A 161 12.02 4.53 4.49
C THR A 161 12.50 5.97 4.41
N LEU A 162 12.16 6.81 5.40
CA LEU A 162 12.56 8.22 5.44
C LEU A 162 14.07 8.39 5.64
N TYR A 163 14.70 7.59 6.51
CA TYR A 163 16.16 7.58 6.66
C TYR A 163 16.85 7.17 5.36
N GLY A 164 16.35 6.15 4.67
CA GLY A 164 16.89 5.74 3.36
C GLY A 164 16.82 6.88 2.33
N LEU A 165 15.71 7.62 2.30
CA LEU A 165 15.58 8.80 1.43
C LEU A 165 16.51 9.94 1.85
N ALA A 166 16.69 10.18 3.15
CA ALA A 166 17.61 11.19 3.66
C ALA A 166 19.07 10.90 3.28
N GLU A 167 19.49 9.63 3.38
CA GLU A 167 20.82 9.21 2.96
C GLU A 167 21.01 9.36 1.44
N LYS A 168 20.00 9.02 0.63
CA LYS A 168 20.04 9.25 -0.82
C LYS A 168 20.21 10.74 -1.17
N LEU A 169 19.54 11.64 -0.45
CA LEU A 169 19.72 13.09 -0.63
C LEU A 169 21.14 13.56 -0.27
N LYS A 170 21.72 12.99 0.78
CA LYS A 170 23.09 13.33 1.22
C LYS A 170 24.15 12.84 0.24
N ASN A 171 23.95 11.67 -0.35
CA ASN A 171 24.93 11.02 -1.22
C ASN A 171 24.84 11.47 -2.69
N GLY A 172 23.86 12.32 -3.04
CA GLY A 172 23.60 12.76 -4.41
C GLY A 172 23.10 11.62 -5.31
N PRO A 173 22.58 11.92 -6.52
CA PRO A 173 22.19 10.89 -7.46
C PRO A 173 23.45 10.11 -7.84
N THR A 174 23.53 8.87 -7.34
CA THR A 174 24.56 7.94 -7.78
C THR A 174 24.20 7.56 -9.21
N VAL A 175 24.73 8.33 -10.17
CA VAL A 175 24.74 7.95 -11.58
C VAL A 175 25.62 6.71 -11.65
N VAL A 176 25.00 5.54 -11.58
CA VAL A 176 25.62 4.30 -12.02
C VAL A 176 25.83 4.44 -13.52
N GLN A 177 27.08 4.74 -13.89
CA GLN A 177 27.58 4.82 -15.26
C GLN A 177 27.63 3.44 -15.91
#